data_AF-A0A060BNI3-F1
#
_entry.id   AF-A0A060BNI3-F1
#
_cell.length_a   1.000
_cell.length_b   1.000
_cell.length_c   1.000
_cell.angle_alpha   90.00
_cell.angle_beta   90.00
_cell.angle_gamma   90.00
#
_symmetry.space_group_name_H-M   'P 1'
#
loop_
_entity.id
_entity.type
_entity.pdbx_description
1 polymer ?
#
loop_
_entity_poly.entity_id
_entity_poly.type
_entity_poly.pdbx_seq_one_letter_code
_entity_poly.pdbx_strand_id
1 'polypeptide(L)'
;MTFNEDGTMNLVRGTYEGVDQVRPLDVTGTVEAETIAWQKGLTTVPVDEPAAGGAAVNMALDKVDDGDWVALSQASLDGVGQVTAKVRALTSGASASVHLDTVDGPQVASLTFDSPVGEWAGVTAALDD
;
A
#
# COMPACT_ATOMS: atom_id res chain seq x y z
N MET A 1 -2.02 -4.33 26.19
CA MET A 1 -1.93 -3.77 27.56
C MET A 1 -2.85 -4.56 28.46
N THR A 2 -2.38 -4.98 29.62
CA THR A 2 -3.19 -5.74 30.58
C THR A 2 -3.16 -5.07 31.95
N PHE A 3 -4.22 -5.26 32.72
CA PHE A 3 -4.35 -4.72 34.07
C PHE A 3 -4.27 -5.85 35.09
N ASN A 4 -3.71 -5.56 36.25
CA ASN A 4 -3.83 -6.40 37.44
C ASN A 4 -5.27 -6.34 37.96
N GLU A 5 -5.64 -7.26 38.85
CA GLU A 5 -6.98 -7.31 39.45
C GLU A 5 -7.33 -6.05 40.25
N ASP A 6 -6.31 -5.39 40.83
CA ASP A 6 -6.45 -4.12 41.55
C ASP A 6 -6.56 -2.88 40.64
N GLY A 7 -6.61 -3.08 39.32
CA GLY A 7 -6.70 -2.02 38.32
C GLY A 7 -5.37 -1.33 38.00
N THR A 8 -4.26 -1.73 38.62
CA THR A 8 -2.93 -1.23 38.23
C THR A 8 -2.48 -1.84 36.90
N MET A 9 -1.62 -1.13 36.16
CA MET A 9 -1.17 -1.58 34.84
C MET A 9 -0.02 -2.58 34.96
N ASN A 10 -0.02 -3.63 34.13
CA ASN A 10 1.16 -4.45 33.92
C ASN A 10 2.22 -3.69 33.12
N LEU A 11 3.50 -3.99 33.35
CA LEU A 11 4.59 -3.44 32.55
C LEU A 11 4.44 -3.86 31.09
N VAL A 12 4.35 -2.88 30.19
CA VAL A 12 4.33 -3.13 28.74
C VAL A 12 5.74 -3.45 28.28
N ARG A 13 5.91 -4.60 27.61
CA ARG A 13 7.17 -5.00 26.96
C ARG A 13 7.04 -4.80 25.46
N GLY A 14 7.72 -3.80 24.93
CA GLY A 14 7.81 -3.60 23.48
C GLY A 14 8.84 -4.57 22.87
N THR A 15 8.45 -5.23 21.79
CA THR A 15 9.32 -6.05 20.94
C THR A 15 9.19 -5.59 19.50
N TYR A 16 10.16 -5.93 18.63
CA TYR A 16 10.05 -5.66 17.19
C TYR A 16 8.93 -6.46 16.53
N GLU A 17 8.60 -7.63 17.07
CA GLU A 17 7.47 -8.45 16.62
C GLU A 17 6.13 -7.71 16.80
N GLY A 18 6.00 -6.94 17.88
CA GLY A 18 4.81 -6.11 18.11
C GLY A 18 3.57 -6.95 18.40
N VAL A 19 2.45 -6.59 17.76
CA VAL A 19 1.17 -7.29 17.91
C VAL A 19 0.85 -8.03 16.63
N ASP A 20 0.27 -9.22 16.76
CA ASP A 20 -0.26 -9.96 15.61
C ASP A 20 -1.37 -9.17 14.92
N GLN A 21 -1.43 -9.29 13.59
CA GLN A 21 -2.54 -8.76 12.80
C GLN A 21 -3.84 -9.45 13.21
N VAL A 22 -4.87 -8.65 13.53
CA VAL A 22 -6.13 -9.14 14.09
C VAL A 22 -7.20 -9.48 13.05
N ARG A 23 -7.02 -9.03 11.80
CA ARG A 23 -7.92 -9.33 10.67
C ARG A 23 -7.24 -9.10 9.31
N PRO A 24 -7.64 -9.84 8.26
CA PRO A 24 -7.22 -9.56 6.88
C PRO A 24 -7.64 -8.17 6.40
N LEU A 25 -6.90 -7.63 5.43
CA LEU A 25 -7.26 -6.41 4.73
C LEU A 25 -8.17 -6.75 3.53
N ASP A 26 -9.33 -6.10 3.43
CA ASP A 26 -10.19 -6.16 2.25
C ASP A 26 -9.65 -5.20 1.18
N VAL A 27 -9.32 -5.75 0.01
CA VAL A 27 -8.73 -5.02 -1.12
C VAL A 27 -9.65 -4.96 -2.34
N THR A 28 -10.93 -5.29 -2.17
CA THR A 28 -11.92 -5.24 -3.26
C THR A 28 -12.38 -3.81 -3.59
N GLY A 29 -12.15 -2.86 -2.67
CA GLY A 29 -12.40 -1.43 -2.86
C GLY A 29 -11.10 -0.62 -3.04
N THR A 30 -11.23 0.71 -3.01
CA THR A 30 -10.05 1.58 -2.99
C THR A 30 -9.32 1.45 -1.65
N VAL A 31 -8.05 1.07 -1.71
CA VAL A 31 -7.10 1.17 -0.59
C VAL A 31 -6.19 2.35 -0.90
N GLU A 32 -6.08 3.29 0.05
CA GLU A 32 -5.16 4.42 -0.10
C GLU A 32 -3.72 3.94 -0.14
N ALA A 33 -2.89 4.57 -0.97
CA ALA A 33 -1.50 4.15 -1.17
C ALA A 33 -0.68 4.28 0.14
N GLU A 34 -1.02 5.26 0.98
CA GLU A 34 -0.47 5.47 2.32
C GLU A 34 -0.99 4.47 3.38
N THR A 35 -1.84 3.52 3.01
CA THR A 35 -2.15 2.35 3.87
C THR A 35 -1.02 1.34 3.72
N ILE A 36 -0.08 1.33 4.66
CA ILE A 36 1.20 0.61 4.52
C ILE A 36 1.45 -0.26 5.76
N ALA A 37 1.85 -1.53 5.55
CA ALA A 37 2.42 -2.38 6.59
C ALA A 37 3.95 -2.28 6.63
N TRP A 38 4.61 -2.30 5.47
CA TRP A 38 6.06 -2.12 5.33
C TRP A 38 6.38 -1.30 4.09
N GLN A 39 7.51 -0.58 4.12
CA GLN A 39 7.98 0.22 2.97
C GLN A 39 9.51 0.31 2.95
N LYS A 40 10.05 0.69 1.79
CA LYS A 40 11.47 1.00 1.59
C LYS A 40 11.61 2.22 0.68
N GLY A 41 12.47 3.16 1.11
CA GLY A 41 13.03 4.25 0.28
C GLY A 41 12.14 5.45 -0.01
N LEU A 42 10.82 5.32 0.12
CA LEU A 42 9.85 6.37 -0.20
C LEU A 42 9.31 7.13 1.03
N THR A 43 8.50 8.15 0.76
CA THR A 43 7.76 8.94 1.77
C THR A 43 6.30 9.10 1.36
N THR A 44 5.48 9.70 2.23
CA THR A 44 4.12 10.16 1.89
C THR A 44 4.05 11.69 1.89
N VAL A 45 3.28 12.28 0.98
CA VAL A 45 3.05 13.75 0.88
C VAL A 45 1.56 14.05 0.70
N PRO A 46 1.02 15.14 1.26
CA PRO A 46 -0.35 15.56 0.97
C PRO A 46 -0.54 15.91 -0.50
N VAL A 47 -1.72 15.61 -1.04
CA VAL A 47 -2.08 15.88 -2.44
C VAL A 47 -3.48 16.48 -2.55
N ASP A 48 -3.70 17.29 -3.58
CA ASP A 48 -4.99 17.90 -3.90
C ASP A 48 -5.93 16.95 -4.68
N GLU A 49 -5.83 15.64 -4.41
CA GLU A 49 -6.72 14.61 -4.95
C GLU A 49 -7.75 14.20 -3.90
N PRO A 50 -9.00 13.89 -4.27
CA PRO A 50 -10.00 13.44 -3.30
C PRO A 50 -9.58 12.12 -2.64
N ALA A 51 -9.60 12.07 -1.30
CA ALA A 51 -9.44 10.82 -0.57
C ALA A 51 -10.65 9.90 -0.77
N ALA A 52 -10.39 8.61 -0.91
CA ALA A 52 -11.40 7.58 -0.77
C ALA A 52 -12.02 7.64 0.63
N GLY A 53 -13.34 7.45 0.69
CA GLY A 53 -14.09 7.53 1.95
C GLY A 53 -14.24 8.95 2.53
N GLY A 54 -13.75 10.00 1.86
CA GLY A 54 -14.02 11.40 2.22
C GLY A 54 -13.18 11.94 3.37
N ALA A 55 -11.96 11.42 3.57
CA ALA A 55 -11.02 11.99 4.53
C ALA A 55 -10.70 13.46 4.19
N ALA A 56 -10.43 14.27 5.23
CA ALA A 56 -10.16 15.70 5.07
C ALA A 56 -8.83 16.01 4.38
N VAL A 57 -7.89 15.07 4.43
CA VAL A 57 -6.58 15.14 3.78
C VAL A 57 -6.39 13.83 3.03
N ASN A 58 -5.88 13.93 1.81
CA ASN A 58 -5.42 12.78 1.04
C ASN A 58 -3.90 12.83 0.93
N MET A 59 -3.25 11.67 0.90
CA MET A 59 -1.81 11.57 0.68
C MET A 59 -1.51 10.77 -0.59
N ALA A 60 -0.25 10.80 -1.00
CA ALA A 60 0.29 9.90 -2.00
C ALA A 60 1.69 9.45 -1.58
N LEU A 61 2.16 8.36 -2.17
CA LEU A 61 3.57 8.00 -2.14
C LEU A 61 4.37 9.03 -2.94
N ASP A 62 5.50 9.46 -2.39
CA ASP A 62 6.40 10.45 -2.98
C ASP A 62 7.85 10.00 -2.80
N LYS A 63 8.75 10.58 -3.60
CA LYS A 63 10.16 10.19 -3.69
C LYS A 63 10.34 8.69 -3.95
N VAL A 64 9.55 8.17 -4.88
CA VAL A 64 9.62 6.78 -5.32
C VAL A 64 10.71 6.66 -6.38
N ASP A 65 11.78 5.95 -6.03
CA ASP A 65 12.88 5.61 -6.94
C ASP A 65 12.82 4.12 -7.35
N ASP A 66 13.65 3.74 -8.33
CA ASP A 66 13.73 2.35 -8.78
C ASP A 66 14.17 1.40 -7.64
N GLY A 67 13.40 0.33 -7.43
CA GLY A 67 13.62 -0.64 -6.36
C GLY A 67 13.04 -0.25 -4.98
N ASP A 68 12.28 0.84 -4.91
CA ASP A 68 11.43 1.16 -3.76
C ASP A 68 10.12 0.36 -3.79
N TRP A 69 9.51 0.17 -2.63
CA TRP A 69 8.29 -0.62 -2.52
C TRP A 69 7.48 -0.26 -1.27
N VAL A 70 6.18 -0.55 -1.35
CA VAL A 70 5.26 -0.67 -0.20
C VAL A 70 4.67 -2.07 -0.19
N ALA A 71 4.29 -2.54 0.99
CA ALA A 71 3.64 -3.83 1.18
C ALA A 71 2.45 -3.72 2.14
N LEU A 72 1.41 -4.48 1.81
CA LEU A 72 0.24 -4.73 2.64
C LEU A 72 0.41 -6.06 3.37
N SER A 73 -0.35 -6.27 4.46
CA SER A 73 -0.32 -7.52 5.22
C SER A 73 -1.69 -8.21 5.22
N GLN A 74 -1.69 -9.52 4.98
CA GLN A 74 -2.89 -10.35 4.83
C GLN A 74 -3.95 -9.72 3.89
N ALA A 75 -3.51 -9.25 2.74
CA ALA A 75 -4.36 -8.82 1.64
C ALA A 75 -4.47 -9.98 0.64
N SER A 76 -5.66 -10.57 0.50
CA SER A 76 -5.89 -11.62 -0.51
C SER A 76 -6.36 -10.99 -1.82
N LEU A 77 -5.77 -11.45 -2.94
CA LEU A 77 -6.21 -11.12 -4.29
C LEU A 77 -7.11 -12.23 -4.88
N ASP A 78 -7.57 -13.18 -4.07
CA ASP A 78 -8.46 -14.25 -4.53
C ASP A 78 -9.75 -13.68 -5.13
N GLY A 79 -10.02 -14.04 -6.39
CA GLY A 79 -11.19 -13.54 -7.12
C GLY A 79 -11.06 -12.10 -7.62
N VAL A 80 -9.91 -11.45 -7.44
CA VAL A 80 -9.58 -10.18 -8.08
C VAL A 80 -9.08 -10.46 -9.50
N GLY A 81 -9.63 -9.79 -10.51
CA GLY A 81 -9.20 -9.97 -11.91
C GLY A 81 -8.23 -8.91 -12.42
N GLN A 82 -8.12 -7.79 -11.72
CA GLN A 82 -7.27 -6.67 -12.12
C GLN A 82 -6.92 -5.79 -10.92
N VAL A 83 -5.80 -5.09 -11.03
CA VAL A 83 -5.36 -4.05 -10.10
C VAL A 83 -5.35 -2.70 -10.83
N THR A 84 -5.81 -1.66 -10.15
CA THR A 84 -5.76 -0.29 -10.65
C THR A 84 -5.00 0.58 -9.65
N ALA A 85 -4.04 1.35 -10.12
CA ALA A 85 -3.35 2.37 -9.34
C ALA A 85 -3.62 3.76 -9.93
N LYS A 86 -3.72 4.77 -9.06
CA LYS A 86 -3.75 6.17 -9.49
C LYS A 86 -2.37 6.76 -9.27
N VAL A 87 -1.73 7.18 -10.35
CA VAL A 87 -0.30 7.55 -10.37
C VAL A 87 -0.10 8.89 -11.05
N ARG A 88 0.97 9.58 -10.66
CA ARG A 88 1.48 10.78 -11.33
C ARG A 88 2.95 10.57 -11.65
N ALA A 89 3.22 9.85 -12.74
CA ALA A 89 4.58 9.55 -13.15
C ALA A 89 5.35 10.83 -13.49
N LEU A 90 6.57 10.99 -12.98
CA LEU A 90 7.42 12.15 -13.27
C LEU A 90 8.41 11.91 -14.42
N THR A 91 8.46 10.67 -14.92
CA THR A 91 9.28 10.22 -16.05
C THR A 91 8.47 9.27 -16.91
N SER A 92 8.80 9.21 -18.20
CA SER A 92 8.21 8.24 -19.14
C SER A 92 8.80 6.85 -18.92
N GLY A 93 8.00 5.80 -19.12
CA GLY A 93 8.48 4.41 -18.99
C GLY A 93 8.58 3.91 -17.56
N ALA A 94 8.05 4.66 -16.59
CA ALA A 94 7.89 4.19 -15.23
C ALA A 94 6.85 3.06 -15.16
N SER A 95 7.01 2.17 -14.19
CA SER A 95 6.13 1.03 -13.98
C SER A 95 6.12 0.62 -12.51
N ALA A 96 5.13 -0.17 -12.11
CA ALA A 96 5.12 -0.90 -10.85
C ALA A 96 4.75 -2.36 -11.09
N SER A 97 5.40 -3.27 -10.37
CA SER A 97 5.02 -4.68 -10.33
C SER A 97 4.28 -5.00 -9.03
N VAL A 98 3.37 -5.96 -9.08
CA VAL A 98 2.67 -6.48 -7.90
C VAL A 98 3.18 -7.89 -7.65
N HIS A 99 3.71 -8.12 -6.46
CA HIS A 99 4.25 -9.41 -6.02
C HIS A 99 3.48 -9.96 -4.83
N LEU A 100 3.37 -11.29 -4.75
CA LEU A 100 2.81 -11.98 -3.59
C LEU A 100 3.89 -12.36 -2.58
N ASP A 101 3.52 -12.34 -1.30
CA ASP A 101 4.26 -12.81 -0.13
C ASP A 101 5.57 -12.06 0.22
N THR A 102 6.43 -11.79 -0.77
CA THR A 102 7.74 -11.13 -0.59
C THR A 102 8.03 -10.18 -1.75
N VAL A 103 8.97 -9.25 -1.56
CA VAL A 103 9.35 -8.27 -2.60
C VAL A 103 9.80 -8.90 -3.91
N ASP A 104 10.45 -10.07 -3.85
CA ASP A 104 10.90 -10.85 -5.01
C ASP A 104 10.05 -12.12 -5.22
N GLY A 105 8.82 -12.14 -4.67
CA GLY A 105 7.91 -13.26 -4.77
C GLY A 105 7.24 -13.36 -6.15
N PRO A 106 6.25 -14.26 -6.33
CA PRO A 106 5.52 -14.37 -7.58
C PRO A 106 4.94 -13.03 -8.01
N GLN A 107 5.37 -12.54 -9.17
CA GLN A 107 4.77 -11.37 -9.80
C GLN A 107 3.41 -11.78 -10.37
N VAL A 108 2.36 -11.04 -10.02
CA VAL A 108 0.99 -11.30 -10.45
C VAL A 108 0.39 -10.16 -11.26
N ALA A 109 1.07 -9.02 -11.38
CA ALA A 109 0.70 -7.97 -12.33
C ALA A 109 1.88 -7.03 -12.60
N SER A 110 1.81 -6.35 -13.74
CA SER A 110 2.72 -5.26 -14.12
C SER A 110 1.90 -4.07 -14.62
N LEU A 111 1.99 -2.95 -13.92
CA LEU A 111 1.36 -1.69 -14.26
C LEU A 111 2.36 -0.80 -15.02
N THR A 112 2.11 -0.58 -16.31
CA THR A 112 2.88 0.38 -17.12
C THR A 112 2.23 1.77 -17.05
N PHE A 113 3.03 2.81 -16.80
CA PHE A 113 2.53 4.18 -16.63
C PHE A 113 2.56 4.95 -17.96
N ASP A 114 1.70 4.55 -18.90
CA ASP A 114 1.62 5.13 -20.26
C ASP A 114 0.85 6.46 -20.34
N SER A 115 0.52 7.04 -19.19
CA SER A 115 -0.20 8.32 -19.10
C SER A 115 0.74 9.52 -19.25
N PRO A 116 0.23 10.72 -19.59
CA PRO A 116 1.05 11.93 -19.64
C PRO A 116 1.85 12.14 -18.36
N VAL A 117 3.14 12.40 -18.52
CA VAL A 117 4.04 12.70 -17.40
C VAL A 117 3.57 13.95 -16.66
N GLY A 118 3.57 13.88 -15.33
CA GLY A 118 3.23 15.00 -14.46
C GLY A 118 1.72 15.19 -14.23
N GLU A 119 0.87 14.30 -14.74
CA GLU A 119 -0.58 14.31 -14.55
C GLU A 119 -1.04 13.07 -13.79
N TRP A 120 -2.10 13.21 -12.98
CA TRP A 120 -2.73 12.06 -12.33
C TRP A 120 -3.51 11.24 -13.34
N ALA A 121 -3.30 9.93 -13.34
CA ALA A 121 -4.04 9.01 -14.18
C ALA A 121 -4.25 7.66 -13.49
N GLY A 122 -5.34 7.00 -13.83
CA GLY A 122 -5.58 5.60 -13.47
C GLY A 122 -4.87 4.69 -14.46
N VAL A 123 -4.07 3.76 -13.94
CA VAL A 123 -3.41 2.70 -14.71
C VAL A 123 -3.91 1.36 -14.20
N THR A 124 -4.22 0.45 -15.10
CA THR A 124 -4.83 -0.84 -14.79
C THR A 124 -4.06 -1.97 -15.43
N ALA A 125 -3.88 -3.06 -14.70
CA ALA A 125 -3.33 -4.31 -15.20
C ALA A 125 -4.22 -5.48 -14.78
N ALA A 126 -4.42 -6.45 -15.67
CA ALA A 126 -5.01 -7.74 -15.30
C ALA A 126 -4.05 -8.47 -14.36
N LEU A 127 -4.59 -9.32 -13.48
CA LEU A 127 -3.76 -10.26 -12.75
C LEU A 127 -3.35 -11.40 -13.69
N ASP A 128 -2.10 -11.84 -13.58
CA ASP A 128 -1.58 -13.02 -14.28
C ASP A 128 -2.26 -14.28 -13.69
N ASP A 129 -2.72 -15.18 -14.57
CA ASP A 129 -3.35 -16.47 -14.21
C ASP A 129 -2.35 -17.49 -13.63
#